data_AF-A0A7S2PUQ0-F1
#
_entry.id   AF-A0A7S2PUQ0-F1
#
_cell.length_a   1.000
_cell.length_b   1.000
_cell.length_c   1.000
_cell.angle_alpha   90.00
_cell.angle_beta   90.00
_cell.angle_gamma   90.00
#
_symmetry.space_group_name_H-M   'P 1'
#
loop_
_entity.id
_entity.type
_entity.pdbx_description
1 polymer ?
#
loop_
_entity_poly.entity_id
_entity_poly.type
_entity_poly.pdbx_seq_one_letter_code
_entity_poly.pdbx_strand_id
1 'polypeptide(L)'
;DKKKEVYHMEQAAIEGHVLARNNLGCVEEENGRMERAAKHWIIAVNLGHSHSLDAVKSCYRQGFVSKEDLAKALRAHQAALDAMKSPQRDEAIAIRDYMKSRK
;
A
#
# COMPACT_ATOMS: atom_id res chain seq x y z
N ASP A 1 -12.30 -13.04 -17.72
CA ASP A 1 -13.40 -12.05 -17.72
C ASP A 1 -13.00 -10.91 -16.80
N LYS A 2 -12.80 -9.71 -17.35
CA LYS A 2 -12.31 -8.55 -16.60
C LYS A 2 -13.27 -8.10 -15.50
N LYS A 3 -14.59 -8.26 -15.68
CA LYS A 3 -15.56 -7.88 -14.65
C LYS A 3 -15.51 -8.82 -13.45
N LYS A 4 -15.35 -10.12 -13.72
CA LYS A 4 -15.22 -11.13 -12.67
C LYS A 4 -13.94 -10.95 -11.86
N GLU A 5 -12.84 -10.57 -12.51
CA GLU A 5 -11.57 -10.28 -11.87
C GLU A 5 -11.67 -9.08 -10.90
N VAL A 6 -12.22 -7.95 -11.37
CA VAL A 6 -12.42 -6.75 -10.54
C VAL A 6 -13.30 -7.07 -9.33
N TYR A 7 -14.38 -7.84 -9.52
CA TYR A 7 -15.25 -8.26 -8.43
C TYR A 7 -14.50 -9.05 -7.35
N HIS A 8 -13.66 -10.02 -7.74
CA HIS A 8 -12.86 -10.78 -6.79
C HIS A 8 -11.80 -9.91 -6.09
N MET A 9 -11.22 -8.94 -6.80
CA MET A 9 -10.31 -7.97 -6.19
C MET A 9 -11.02 -7.07 -5.17
N GLU A 10 -12.26 -6.64 -5.44
CA GLU A 10 -13.07 -5.88 -4.49
C GLU A 10 -13.36 -6.67 -3.21
N GLN A 11 -13.76 -7.94 -3.33
CA GLN A 11 -13.98 -8.80 -2.16
C GLN A 11 -12.71 -8.98 -1.34
N ALA A 12 -11.59 -9.32 -1.99
CA ALA A 12 -10.30 -9.47 -1.31
C ALA A 12 -9.86 -8.15 -0.66
N ALA A 13 -10.07 -7.02 -1.32
CA ALA A 13 -9.75 -5.71 -0.77
C ALA A 13 -10.60 -5.37 0.46
N ILE A 14 -11.89 -5.72 0.47
CA ILE A 14 -12.79 -5.59 1.63
C ILE A 14 -12.29 -6.43 2.81
N GLU A 15 -11.81 -7.65 2.55
CA GLU A 15 -11.21 -8.54 3.54
C GLU A 15 -9.80 -8.11 4.02
N GLY A 16 -9.29 -6.98 3.50
CA GLY A 16 -8.00 -6.42 3.93
C GLY A 16 -6.80 -6.88 3.09
N HIS A 17 -7.01 -7.55 1.97
CA HIS A 17 -5.93 -7.96 1.07
C HIS A 17 -5.28 -6.76 0.38
N VAL A 18 -4.10 -6.41 0.87
CA VAL A 18 -3.35 -5.22 0.48
C VAL A 18 -3.06 -5.14 -1.02
N LEU A 19 -2.62 -6.24 -1.64
CA LEU A 19 -2.33 -6.27 -3.08
C LEU A 19 -3.58 -6.08 -3.94
N ALA A 20 -4.72 -6.60 -3.47
CA ALA A 20 -5.99 -6.44 -4.21
C ALA A 20 -6.40 -4.97 -4.20
N ARG A 21 -6.21 -4.29 -3.06
CA ARG A 21 -6.43 -2.84 -2.94
C ARG A 21 -5.50 -2.04 -3.86
N ASN A 22 -4.22 -2.40 -3.95
CA ASN A 22 -3.28 -1.76 -4.88
C ASN A 22 -3.74 -1.92 -6.34
N ASN A 23 -4.13 -3.12 -6.74
CA ASN A 23 -4.55 -3.42 -8.11
C ASN A 23 -5.83 -2.69 -8.49
N LEU A 24 -6.78 -2.53 -7.57
CA LEU A 24 -7.95 -1.67 -7.79
C LEU A 24 -7.54 -0.21 -8.06
N GLY A 25 -6.49 0.29 -7.39
CA GLY A 25 -5.93 1.60 -7.71
C GLY A 25 -5.42 1.70 -9.14
N CYS A 26 -4.66 0.71 -9.61
CA CYS A 26 -4.18 0.65 -10.99
C CYS A 26 -5.34 0.57 -12.00
N VAL A 27 -6.36 -0.24 -11.73
CA VAL A 27 -7.55 -0.33 -12.59
C VAL A 27 -8.28 1.01 -12.69
N GLU A 28 -8.40 1.75 -11.58
CA GLU A 28 -9.03 3.07 -11.57
C GLU A 28 -8.19 4.12 -12.31
N GLU A 29 -6.86 4.04 -12.21
CA GLU A 29 -5.92 4.87 -12.98
C GLU A 29 -6.05 4.60 -14.50
N GLU A 30 -6.07 3.34 -14.93
CA GLU A 30 -6.28 2.95 -16.32
C GLU A 30 -7.63 3.47 -16.87
N ASN A 31 -8.63 3.57 -16.02
CA ASN A 31 -9.94 4.13 -16.35
C ASN A 31 -9.97 5.68 -16.28
N GLY A 32 -8.84 6.34 -16.01
CA GLY A 32 -8.75 7.80 -15.87
C GLY A 32 -9.37 8.36 -14.58
N ARG A 33 -9.75 7.51 -13.63
CA ARG A 33 -10.42 7.89 -12.38
C ARG A 33 -9.41 8.07 -11.25
N MET A 34 -8.51 9.02 -11.43
CA MET A 34 -7.33 9.19 -10.57
C MET A 34 -7.66 9.49 -9.09
N GLU A 35 -8.75 10.22 -8.80
CA GLU A 35 -9.20 10.43 -7.42
C GLU A 35 -9.63 9.13 -6.74
N ARG A 36 -10.26 8.21 -7.49
CA ARG A 36 -10.63 6.88 -6.99
C ARG A 36 -9.38 6.02 -6.81
N ALA A 37 -8.46 6.06 -7.77
CA ALA A 37 -7.17 5.37 -7.68
C ALA A 37 -6.40 5.78 -6.41
N ALA A 38 -6.31 7.08 -6.15
CA ALA A 38 -5.68 7.64 -4.96
C ALA A 38 -6.28 7.09 -3.65
N LYS A 39 -7.61 6.96 -3.56
CA LYS A 39 -8.28 6.39 -2.38
C LYS A 39 -7.90 4.93 -2.16
N HIS A 40 -7.85 4.13 -3.22
CA HIS A 40 -7.39 2.75 -3.12
C HIS A 40 -5.94 2.67 -2.62
N TRP A 41 -5.04 3.46 -3.20
CA TRP A 41 -3.66 3.47 -2.77
C TRP A 41 -3.45 3.99 -1.35
N ILE A 42 -4.18 5.02 -0.90
CA ILE A 42 -4.13 5.49 0.50
C ILE A 42 -4.52 4.36 1.47
N ILE A 43 -5.56 3.59 1.17
CA ILE A 43 -5.95 2.45 2.01
C ILE A 43 -4.85 1.38 2.02
N ALA A 44 -4.26 1.06 0.87
CA ALA A 44 -3.16 0.10 0.81
C ALA A 44 -1.93 0.58 1.60
N VAL A 45 -1.59 1.87 1.54
CA VAL A 45 -0.52 2.49 2.33
C VAL A 45 -0.79 2.36 3.83
N ASN A 46 -2.03 2.66 4.26
CA ASN A 46 -2.44 2.56 5.66
C ASN A 46 -2.36 1.11 6.18
N LEU A 47 -2.44 0.11 5.30
CA LEU A 47 -2.24 -1.30 5.61
C LEU A 47 -0.77 -1.75 5.53
N GLY A 48 0.18 -0.82 5.35
CA GLY A 48 1.61 -1.13 5.31
C GLY A 48 2.18 -1.39 3.91
N HIS A 49 1.46 -1.07 2.83
CA HIS A 49 1.99 -1.28 1.47
C HIS A 49 2.91 -0.15 1.01
N SER A 50 4.20 -0.43 0.91
CA SER A 50 5.18 0.59 0.49
C SER A 50 5.08 0.97 -0.99
N HIS A 51 4.71 0.05 -1.89
CA HIS A 51 4.63 0.39 -3.33
C HIS A 51 3.48 1.35 -3.63
N SER A 52 2.35 1.21 -2.94
CA SER A 52 1.23 2.16 -3.07
C SER A 52 1.57 3.56 -2.56
N LEU A 53 2.58 3.70 -1.70
CA LEU A 53 3.02 5.01 -1.20
C LEU A 53 3.60 5.86 -2.33
N ASP A 54 4.33 5.25 -3.26
CA ASP A 54 4.89 5.99 -4.39
C ASP A 54 3.80 6.46 -5.36
N ALA A 55 2.74 5.66 -5.53
CA ALA A 55 1.54 6.07 -6.25
C ALA A 55 0.83 7.25 -5.57
N VAL A 56 0.63 7.21 -4.24
CA VAL A 56 0.04 8.35 -3.49
C VAL A 56 0.91 9.61 -3.59
N LYS A 57 2.25 9.50 -3.53
CA LYS A 57 3.15 10.64 -3.77
C LYS A 57 3.00 11.21 -5.18
N SER A 58 2.81 10.36 -6.19
CA SER A 58 2.52 10.79 -7.56
C SER A 58 1.20 11.56 -7.63
N CYS A 59 0.13 11.03 -7.03
CA CYS A 59 -1.16 11.70 -6.96
C CYS A 59 -1.09 13.05 -6.24
N TYR A 60 -0.27 13.17 -5.19
CA TYR A 60 -0.03 14.44 -4.50
C TYR A 60 0.61 15.48 -5.43
N ARG A 61 1.65 15.10 -6.19
CA ARG A 61 2.30 15.99 -7.16
C ARG A 61 1.35 16.43 -8.28
N GLN A 62 0.42 15.57 -8.65
CA GLN A 62 -0.60 15.85 -9.67
C GLN A 62 -1.84 16.60 -9.11
N GLY A 63 -1.92 16.82 -7.80
CA GLY A 63 -3.03 17.55 -7.16
C GLY A 63 -4.26 16.71 -6.80
N PHE A 64 -4.24 15.39 -6.98
CA PHE A 64 -5.36 14.50 -6.63
C PHE A 64 -5.42 14.12 -5.16
N VAL A 65 -4.32 14.37 -4.42
CA VAL A 65 -4.21 14.08 -2.98
C VAL A 65 -3.79 15.35 -2.27
N SER A 66 -4.42 15.65 -1.14
CA SER A 66 -4.05 16.81 -0.34
C SER A 66 -2.76 16.55 0.45
N LYS A 67 -2.07 17.62 0.84
CA LYS A 67 -0.89 17.52 1.74
C LYS A 67 -1.26 16.83 3.06
N GLU A 68 -2.46 17.09 3.56
CA GLU A 68 -2.96 16.50 4.80
C GLU A 68 -3.17 14.99 4.67
N ASP A 69 -3.76 14.54 3.56
CA ASP A 69 -4.00 13.12 3.30
C ASP A 69 -2.69 12.35 3.11
N LEU A 70 -1.73 12.93 2.38
CA LEU A 70 -0.39 12.34 2.26
C LEU A 70 0.28 12.21 3.63
N ALA A 71 0.19 13.24 4.47
CA ALA A 71 0.76 13.20 5.82
C ALA A 71 0.07 12.16 6.72
N LYS A 72 -1.25 12.03 6.63
CA LYS A 72 -2.01 10.98 7.34
C LYS A 72 -1.59 9.58 6.87
N ALA A 73 -1.48 9.37 5.56
CA ALA A 73 -1.08 8.09 4.97
C ALA A 73 0.34 7.68 5.42
N LEU A 74 1.29 8.62 5.43
CA LEU A 74 2.65 8.37 5.92
C LEU A 74 2.69 7.95 7.40
N ARG A 75 1.92 8.62 8.26
CA ARG A 75 1.85 8.25 9.69
C ARG A 75 1.21 6.88 9.89
N ALA A 76 0.14 6.58 9.16
CA ALA A 76 -0.53 5.29 9.22
C ALA A 76 0.38 4.16 8.71
N HIS A 77 1.13 4.40 7.63
CA HIS A 77 2.12 3.46 7.11
C HIS A 77 3.19 3.13 8.14
N GLN A 78 3.74 4.16 8.80
CA GLN A 78 4.73 3.98 9.87
C GLN A 78 4.15 3.18 11.04
N ALA A 79 2.94 3.52 11.49
CA ALA A 79 2.26 2.79 12.55
C ALA A 79 1.99 1.32 12.18
N ALA A 80 1.61 1.04 10.94
CA ALA A 80 1.43 -0.33 10.44
C ALA A 80 2.75 -1.11 10.45
N LEU A 81 3.85 -0.49 10.00
CA LEU A 81 5.18 -1.10 10.06
C LEU A 81 5.63 -1.37 11.50
N ASP A 82 5.40 -0.42 12.40
CA ASP A 82 5.75 -0.56 13.81
C ASP A 82 4.91 -1.64 14.52
N ALA A 83 3.63 -1.78 14.17
CA ALA A 83 2.79 -2.87 14.66
C ALA A 83 3.19 -4.24 14.09
N MET A 84 3.79 -4.28 12.90
CA MET A 84 4.32 -5.51 12.29
C MET A 84 5.69 -5.91 12.83
N LYS A 85 6.41 -5.02 13.52
CA LYS A 85 7.62 -5.35 14.26
C LYS A 85 7.24 -6.21 15.46
N SER A 86 7.81 -7.41 15.48
CA SER A 86 7.77 -8.29 16.63
C SER A 86 9.23 -8.64 16.95
N PRO A 87 9.61 -8.79 18.23
CA PRO A 87 10.98 -9.12 18.61
C PRO A 87 11.54 -10.33 17.84
N GLN A 88 10.69 -11.32 17.56
CA GLN A 88 11.03 -12.51 16.79
C GLN A 88 11.33 -12.21 15.31
N ARG A 89 10.66 -11.21 14.70
CA ARG A 89 10.96 -10.75 13.33
C ARG A 89 12.23 -9.89 13.30
N ASP A 90 12.47 -9.07 14.31
CA ASP A 90 13.69 -8.26 14.40
C ASP A 90 14.93 -9.16 14.57
N GLU A 91 14.83 -10.21 15.37
CA GLU A 91 15.85 -11.27 15.46
C GLU A 91 16.05 -12.00 14.13
N ALA A 92 14.98 -12.38 13.43
CA ALA A 92 15.09 -13.04 12.13
C ALA A 92 15.70 -12.14 11.06
N ILE A 93 15.42 -10.84 11.07
CA ILE A 93 16.04 -9.83 10.20
C ILE A 93 17.53 -9.70 10.54
N ALA A 94 17.88 -9.57 11.82
CA ALA A 94 19.26 -9.47 12.27
C ALA A 94 20.07 -10.72 11.90
N ILE A 95 19.50 -11.91 12.09
CA ILE A 95 20.10 -13.19 11.69
C ILE A 95 20.28 -13.24 10.16
N ARG A 96 19.27 -12.86 9.38
CA ARG A 96 19.35 -12.82 7.91
C ARG A 96 20.43 -11.86 7.42
N ASP A 97 20.51 -10.67 8.00
CA ASP A 97 21.46 -9.64 7.59
C ASP A 97 22.89 -10.01 8.02
N TYR A 98 23.05 -10.66 9.19
CA TYR A 98 24.30 -11.30 9.63
C TYR A 98 24.74 -12.44 8.71
N MET A 99 23.81 -13.26 8.21
CA MET A 99 24.14 -14.33 7.26
C MET A 99 24.56 -13.79 5.88
N LYS A 100 23.99 -12.65 5.45
CA LYS A 100 24.34 -12.00 4.19
C LYS A 100 25.71 -11.31 4.22
N SER A 101 26.11 -10.73 5.35
CA SER A 101 27.42 -10.07 5.50
C SER A 101 28.60 -11.05 5.63
N ARG A 102 28.32 -12.35 5.72
CA ARG A 102 29.31 -13.45 5.79
C ARG A 102 29.61 -14.12 4.44
N LYS A 103 28.95 -13.73 3.35
CA LYS A 103 29.25 -14.17 1.98
C LYS A 103 30.04 -13.11 1.23
#